data_AF-A0A4Q0YF76-F1
#
_entry.id   AF-A0A4Q0YF76-F1
#
_cell.length_a   1.000
_cell.length_b   1.000
_cell.length_c   1.000
_cell.angle_alpha   90.00
_cell.angle_beta   90.00
_cell.angle_gamma   90.00
#
_symmetry.space_group_name_H-M   'P 1'
#
loop_
_entity.id
_entity.type
_entity.pdbx_description
1 polymer ?
#
loop_
_entity_poly.entity_id
_entity_poly.type
_entity_poly.pdbx_seq_one_letter_code
_entity_poly.pdbx_strand_id
1 'polypeptide(L)'
;MILDMNIKLSGINEEFLNELDELIEDTRVEYFIINPKSEIELEETLELCKKYRRFKYTLPVAFREKMDKNCVAYKVTKEEELDLVENIPLVVESNCLNESFILALNSRINRGVVLDAKQSDTKLENFAYSISHDSLKDWTKKGITDVDFNKLALQSNYPDFSYDELIDGLLKNISDLTFRAEQTIAAGGTRTVLKTFELLQ
;
A
#
# COMPACT_ATOMS: atom_id res chain seq x y z
N MET A 1 -10.69 -4.12 10.47
CA MET A 1 -10.17 -2.96 9.73
C MET A 1 -9.07 -3.44 8.82
N ILE A 2 -9.22 -3.17 7.54
CA ILE A 2 -8.25 -3.40 6.48
C ILE A 2 -7.91 -2.05 5.85
N LEU A 3 -6.65 -1.85 5.49
CA LEU A 3 -6.23 -0.76 4.61
C LEU A 3 -5.82 -1.37 3.27
N ASP A 4 -6.45 -0.88 2.20
CA ASP A 4 -6.11 -1.24 0.84
C ASP A 4 -5.00 -0.31 0.32
N MET A 5 -3.81 -0.87 0.10
CA MET A 5 -2.61 -0.13 -0.27
C MET A 5 -2.63 0.42 -1.70
N ASN A 6 -3.50 -0.09 -2.57
CA ASN A 6 -3.64 0.47 -3.91
C ASN A 6 -5.02 0.16 -4.52
N ILE A 7 -5.84 1.20 -4.58
CA ILE A 7 -7.02 1.28 -5.45
C ILE A 7 -6.69 2.17 -6.66
N LYS A 8 -7.13 1.78 -7.87
CA LYS A 8 -6.95 2.60 -9.07
C LYS A 8 -8.07 3.61 -9.20
N LEU A 9 -7.74 4.85 -9.56
CA LEU A 9 -8.74 5.90 -9.82
C LEU A 9 -9.82 5.49 -10.82
N SER A 10 -9.44 4.71 -11.84
CA SER A 10 -10.39 4.21 -12.85
C SER A 10 -11.51 3.34 -12.29
N GLY A 11 -11.33 2.75 -11.09
CA GLY A 11 -12.37 2.00 -10.39
C GLY A 11 -13.26 2.86 -9.49
N ILE A 12 -12.85 4.08 -9.16
CA ILE A 12 -13.56 4.96 -8.23
C ILE A 12 -14.55 5.83 -9.01
N ASN A 13 -15.62 5.20 -9.49
CA ASN A 13 -16.72 5.87 -10.19
C ASN A 13 -17.86 6.22 -9.21
N GLU A 14 -18.94 6.82 -9.73
CA GLU A 14 -20.10 7.22 -8.92
C GLU A 14 -20.79 6.02 -8.25
N GLU A 15 -20.87 4.88 -8.94
CA GLU A 15 -21.43 3.63 -8.40
C GLU A 15 -20.63 3.15 -7.18
N PHE A 16 -19.31 3.05 -7.31
CA PHE A 16 -18.42 2.69 -6.20
C PHE A 16 -18.57 3.65 -4.99
N LEU A 17 -18.68 4.94 -5.25
CA LEU A 17 -18.83 5.95 -4.20
C LEU A 17 -20.20 5.89 -3.52
N ASN A 18 -21.26 5.56 -4.26
CA ASN A 18 -22.61 5.39 -3.71
C ASN A 18 -22.72 4.15 -2.82
N GLU A 19 -21.95 3.10 -3.12
CA GLU A 19 -21.92 1.84 -2.36
C GLU A 19 -20.78 1.78 -1.32
N LEU A 20 -20.01 2.86 -1.16
CA LEU A 20 -18.80 2.87 -0.33
C LEU A 20 -19.06 2.47 1.13
N ASP A 21 -20.17 2.92 1.72
CA ASP A 21 -20.50 2.60 3.11
C ASP A 21 -20.86 1.10 3.27
N GLU A 22 -21.64 0.54 2.34
CA GLU A 22 -21.97 -0.89 2.31
C GLU A 22 -20.71 -1.74 2.13
N LEU A 23 -19.84 -1.33 1.21
CA LEU A 23 -18.55 -1.97 0.98
C LEU A 23 -17.68 -2.01 2.25
N ILE A 24 -17.62 -0.89 2.99
CA ILE A 24 -16.86 -0.81 4.25
C ILE A 24 -17.47 -1.76 5.31
N GLU A 25 -18.79 -1.82 5.41
CA GLU A 25 -19.48 -2.69 6.38
C GLU A 25 -19.22 -4.17 6.11
N ASP A 26 -19.31 -4.59 4.83
CA ASP A 26 -19.15 -5.98 4.43
C ASP A 26 -17.69 -6.45 4.47
N THR A 27 -16.78 -5.63 3.96
CA THR A 27 -15.38 -6.03 3.75
C THR A 27 -14.46 -5.61 4.90
N ARG A 28 -14.89 -4.64 5.72
CA ARG A 28 -14.08 -3.96 6.76
C ARG A 28 -12.85 -3.23 6.22
N VAL A 29 -12.77 -2.97 4.92
CA VAL A 29 -11.76 -2.08 4.33
C VAL A 29 -12.14 -0.65 4.68
N GLU A 30 -11.32 0.03 5.47
CA GLU A 30 -11.64 1.35 6.01
C GLU A 30 -10.84 2.49 5.38
N TYR A 31 -9.70 2.18 4.76
CA TYR A 31 -8.85 3.18 4.13
C TYR A 31 -8.40 2.67 2.77
N PHE A 32 -8.41 3.58 1.80
CA PHE A 32 -8.08 3.31 0.41
C PHE A 32 -6.95 4.24 0.01
N ILE A 33 -5.80 3.67 -0.36
CA ILE A 33 -4.64 4.43 -0.81
C ILE A 33 -4.65 4.49 -2.33
N ILE A 34 -4.61 5.70 -2.87
CA ILE A 34 -4.47 5.97 -4.30
C ILE A 34 -3.01 6.31 -4.59
N ASN A 35 -2.46 5.71 -5.64
CA ASN A 35 -1.06 5.90 -6.04
C ASN A 35 -0.97 6.57 -7.42
N PRO A 36 -1.28 7.88 -7.53
CA PRO A 36 -1.31 8.60 -8.79
C PRO A 36 0.06 8.56 -9.49
N LYS A 37 0.03 8.38 -10.82
CA LYS A 37 1.23 8.26 -11.67
C LYS A 37 1.43 9.45 -12.60
N SER A 38 0.40 10.27 -12.77
CA SER A 38 0.41 11.44 -13.65
C SER A 38 -0.16 12.66 -12.93
N GLU A 39 0.08 13.84 -13.52
CA GLU A 39 -0.49 15.08 -12.99
C GLU A 39 -2.02 15.08 -13.03
N ILE A 40 -2.61 14.52 -14.08
CA ILE A 40 -4.07 14.39 -14.24
C ILE A 40 -4.64 13.50 -13.13
N GLU A 41 -4.05 12.32 -12.93
CA GLU A 41 -4.47 11.41 -11.85
C GLU A 41 -4.32 12.05 -10.47
N LEU A 42 -3.26 12.82 -10.24
CA LEU A 42 -3.04 13.53 -8.98
C LEU A 42 -4.14 14.57 -8.73
N GLU A 43 -4.53 15.35 -9.74
CA GLU A 43 -5.58 16.37 -9.60
C GLU A 43 -6.93 15.74 -9.24
N GLU A 44 -7.30 14.65 -9.90
CA GLU A 44 -8.51 13.88 -9.57
C GLU A 44 -8.43 13.30 -8.14
N THR A 45 -7.27 12.76 -7.77
CA THR A 45 -7.03 12.20 -6.42
C THR A 45 -7.20 13.27 -5.34
N LEU A 46 -6.65 14.46 -5.55
CA LEU A 46 -6.74 15.58 -4.60
C LEU A 46 -8.20 15.99 -4.38
N GLU A 47 -8.98 16.13 -5.45
CA GLU A 47 -10.39 16.47 -5.36
C GLU A 47 -11.22 15.39 -4.66
N LEU A 48 -10.92 14.12 -4.92
CA LEU A 48 -11.56 12.99 -4.25
C LEU A 48 -11.24 12.98 -2.75
N CYS A 49 -9.97 13.10 -2.37
CA CYS A 49 -9.54 13.06 -0.96
C CYS A 49 -10.05 14.26 -0.14
N LYS A 50 -10.36 15.39 -0.77
CA LYS A 50 -11.04 16.51 -0.11
C LYS A 50 -12.49 16.18 0.26
N LYS A 51 -13.18 15.41 -0.59
CA LYS A 51 -14.59 15.05 -0.42
C LYS A 51 -14.77 13.85 0.51
N TYR A 52 -13.90 12.85 0.40
CA TYR A 52 -14.06 11.57 1.07
C TYR A 52 -12.85 11.25 1.96
N ARG A 53 -13.05 11.36 3.29
CA ARG A 53 -11.99 11.20 4.31
C ARG A 53 -11.25 9.85 4.29
N ARG A 54 -11.90 8.83 3.73
CA ARG A 54 -11.45 7.42 3.71
C ARG A 54 -10.38 7.19 2.65
N PHE A 55 -10.30 8.06 1.63
CA PHE A 55 -9.24 8.02 0.65
C PHE A 55 -8.04 8.85 1.11
N LYS A 56 -6.87 8.28 0.87
CA LYS A 56 -5.56 8.91 1.06
C LYS A 56 -4.72 8.63 -0.17
N TYR A 57 -3.59 9.32 -0.29
CA TYR A 57 -2.75 9.14 -1.45
C TYR A 57 -1.26 9.18 -1.16
N THR A 58 -0.50 8.58 -2.07
CA THR A 58 0.95 8.76 -2.15
C THR A 58 1.28 9.78 -3.21
N LEU A 59 2.34 10.57 -3.00
CA LEU A 59 2.70 11.66 -3.90
C LEU A 59 4.01 11.35 -4.60
N PRO A 60 4.06 11.25 -5.94
CA PRO A 60 5.35 11.21 -6.64
C PRO A 60 6.19 12.45 -6.31
N VAL A 61 7.49 12.26 -6.06
CA VAL A 61 8.40 13.35 -5.65
C VAL A 61 8.41 14.52 -6.65
N ALA A 62 8.20 14.24 -7.94
CA ALA A 62 8.07 15.26 -8.99
C ALA A 62 6.94 16.28 -8.72
N PHE A 63 5.93 15.91 -7.94
CA PHE A 63 4.76 16.74 -7.62
C PHE A 63 4.72 17.19 -6.15
N ARG A 64 5.85 17.15 -5.43
CA ARG A 64 5.91 17.47 -3.99
C ARG A 64 5.27 18.80 -3.59
N GLU A 65 5.31 19.80 -4.47
CA GLU A 65 4.73 21.13 -4.24
C GLU A 65 3.19 21.11 -4.16
N LYS A 66 2.54 20.00 -4.58
CA LYS A 66 1.09 19.77 -4.51
C LYS A 66 0.67 18.98 -3.26
N MET A 67 1.56 18.79 -2.27
CA MET A 67 1.24 18.05 -1.05
C MET A 67 0.14 18.74 -0.23
N ASP A 68 -0.84 17.97 0.22
CA ASP A 68 -1.82 18.40 1.22
C ASP A 68 -1.89 17.42 2.41
N LYS A 69 -2.80 17.68 3.35
CA LYS A 69 -2.99 16.88 4.58
C LYS A 69 -3.46 15.43 4.37
N ASN A 70 -3.88 15.06 3.16
CA ASN A 70 -4.32 13.70 2.82
C ASN A 70 -3.20 12.86 2.19
N CYS A 71 -2.04 13.47 1.89
CA CYS A 71 -0.83 12.77 1.51
C CYS A 71 -0.30 11.97 2.72
N VAL A 72 -0.06 10.67 2.54
CA VAL A 72 0.45 9.80 3.61
C VAL A 72 1.90 9.37 3.40
N ALA A 73 2.41 9.50 2.18
CA ALA A 73 3.77 9.09 1.83
C ALA A 73 4.24 9.74 0.51
N TYR A 74 5.55 9.91 0.37
CA TYR A 74 6.14 10.14 -0.96
C TYR A 74 6.35 8.83 -1.69
N LYS A 75 6.00 8.80 -2.98
CA LYS A 75 6.37 7.73 -3.89
C LYS A 75 7.74 8.03 -4.49
N VAL A 76 8.71 7.17 -4.18
CA VAL A 76 10.08 7.26 -4.68
C VAL A 76 10.37 6.08 -5.62
N THR A 77 11.14 6.35 -6.65
CA THR A 77 11.44 5.39 -7.73
C THR A 77 12.94 5.18 -7.93
N LYS A 78 13.77 6.05 -7.34
CA LYS A 78 15.23 6.03 -7.47
C LYS A 78 15.91 6.70 -6.28
N GLU A 79 17.19 6.43 -6.13
CA GLU A 79 18.01 6.89 -5.00
C GLU A 79 18.09 8.42 -4.90
N GLU A 80 18.20 9.12 -6.03
CA GLU A 80 18.39 10.59 -6.04
C GLU A 80 17.16 11.34 -5.51
N GLU A 81 15.99 10.71 -5.49
CA GLU A 81 14.77 11.28 -4.94
C GLU A 81 14.76 11.31 -3.41
N LEU A 82 15.60 10.49 -2.76
CA LEU A 82 15.67 10.42 -1.30
C LEU A 82 16.16 11.72 -0.66
N ASP A 83 16.93 12.53 -1.39
CA ASP A 83 17.39 13.85 -0.94
C ASP A 83 16.31 14.93 -1.00
N LEU A 84 15.19 14.64 -1.66
CA LEU A 84 14.08 15.58 -1.84
C LEU A 84 12.91 15.32 -0.88
N VAL A 85 13.02 14.29 -0.03
CA VAL A 85 11.97 13.84 0.87
C VAL A 85 12.48 13.85 2.31
N GLU A 86 11.78 14.54 3.21
CA GLU A 86 12.16 14.64 4.60
C GLU A 86 11.02 14.20 5.53
N ASN A 87 11.36 13.29 6.46
CA ASN A 87 10.54 12.91 7.62
C ASN A 87 9.07 12.51 7.32
N ILE A 88 8.81 11.95 6.14
CA ILE A 88 7.52 11.37 5.77
C ILE A 88 7.74 9.94 5.27
N PRO A 89 6.78 9.02 5.46
CA PRO A 89 6.89 7.66 4.95
C PRO A 89 7.12 7.60 3.45
N LEU A 90 7.75 6.52 3.02
CA LEU A 90 8.04 6.26 1.61
C LEU A 90 7.18 5.13 1.07
N VAL A 91 6.85 5.23 -0.19
CA VAL A 91 6.26 4.15 -0.97
C VAL A 91 7.14 3.88 -2.18
N VAL A 92 7.52 2.62 -2.37
CA VAL A 92 8.44 2.20 -3.43
C VAL A 92 7.81 1.05 -4.20
N GLU A 93 7.79 1.11 -5.53
CA GLU A 93 7.37 -0.04 -6.33
C GLU A 93 8.44 -1.13 -6.28
N SER A 94 8.04 -2.40 -6.16
CA SER A 94 9.01 -3.51 -6.07
C SER A 94 9.98 -3.58 -7.26
N ASN A 95 9.57 -3.14 -8.44
CA ASN A 95 10.41 -3.13 -9.64
C ASN A 95 11.47 -2.01 -9.67
N CYS A 96 11.37 -1.01 -8.78
CA CYS A 96 12.35 0.05 -8.62
C CYS A 96 13.52 -0.38 -7.72
N LEU A 97 13.34 -1.42 -6.90
CA LEU A 97 14.34 -1.86 -5.93
C LEU A 97 15.49 -2.58 -6.60
N ASN A 98 16.68 -2.01 -6.47
CA ASN A 98 17.96 -2.64 -6.75
C ASN A 98 18.86 -2.56 -5.49
N GLU A 99 20.02 -3.22 -5.51
CA GLU A 99 20.88 -3.29 -4.33
C GLU A 99 21.35 -1.91 -3.83
N SER A 100 21.69 -0.98 -4.72
CA SER A 100 22.12 0.36 -4.31
C SER A 100 20.98 1.14 -3.67
N PHE A 101 19.78 1.07 -4.25
CA PHE A 101 18.62 1.77 -3.73
C PHE A 101 18.19 1.21 -2.37
N ILE A 102 18.25 -0.11 -2.17
CA ILE A 102 17.99 -0.74 -0.86
C ILE A 102 18.99 -0.26 0.19
N LEU A 103 20.28 -0.21 -0.15
CA LEU A 103 21.31 0.32 0.76
C LEU A 103 21.05 1.78 1.11
N ALA A 104 20.68 2.60 0.13
CA ALA A 104 20.34 4.00 0.35
C ALA A 104 19.09 4.16 1.25
N LEU A 105 18.05 3.34 1.03
CA LEU A 105 16.84 3.32 1.85
C LEU A 105 17.16 2.98 3.32
N ASN A 106 18.04 2.01 3.57
CA ASN A 106 18.46 1.62 4.92
C ASN A 106 19.45 2.57 5.59
N SER A 107 20.24 3.32 4.81
CA SER A 107 21.25 4.24 5.34
C SER A 107 20.65 5.45 6.08
N ARG A 108 19.35 5.71 5.87
CA ARG A 108 18.57 6.75 6.53
C ARG A 108 17.49 6.10 7.41
N ILE A 109 16.90 6.86 8.32
CA ILE A 109 15.76 6.41 9.12
C ILE A 109 14.48 6.47 8.28
N ASN A 110 14.49 5.81 7.13
CA ASN A 110 13.32 5.70 6.26
C ASN A 110 12.38 4.61 6.80
N ARG A 111 11.08 4.83 6.64
CA ARG A 111 10.02 3.85 6.89
C ARG A 111 9.03 3.89 5.76
N GLY A 112 8.35 2.78 5.47
CA GLY A 112 7.47 2.79 4.31
C GLY A 112 6.80 1.48 3.96
N VAL A 113 6.33 1.44 2.71
CA VAL A 113 5.70 0.26 2.12
C VAL A 113 6.28 0.01 0.73
N VAL A 114 6.63 -1.24 0.44
CA VAL A 114 6.93 -1.70 -0.92
C VAL A 114 5.61 -2.11 -1.58
N LEU A 115 5.22 -1.44 -2.66
CA LEU A 115 4.05 -1.78 -3.47
C LEU A 115 4.34 -2.94 -4.41
N ASP A 116 3.28 -3.72 -4.66
CA ASP A 116 3.31 -4.91 -5.52
C ASP A 116 4.54 -5.79 -5.24
N ALA A 117 4.81 -6.02 -3.96
CA ALA A 117 5.98 -6.74 -3.50
C ALA A 117 5.91 -8.17 -4.03
N LYS A 118 6.92 -8.60 -4.78
CA LYS A 118 7.02 -9.93 -5.39
C LYS A 118 7.77 -10.95 -4.52
N GLN A 119 8.50 -10.45 -3.53
CA GLN A 119 9.23 -11.23 -2.55
C GLN A 119 9.53 -10.35 -1.35
N SER A 120 9.94 -11.00 -0.26
CA SER A 120 10.48 -10.32 0.91
C SER A 120 11.88 -9.80 0.62
N ASP A 121 12.10 -8.51 0.79
CA ASP A 121 13.46 -7.99 0.88
C ASP A 121 13.85 -7.82 2.34
N THR A 122 14.35 -8.90 2.94
CA THR A 122 14.77 -8.91 4.37
C THR A 122 15.79 -7.83 4.72
N LYS A 123 16.45 -7.21 3.73
CA LYS A 123 17.36 -6.09 3.96
C LYS A 123 16.59 -4.82 4.32
N LEU A 124 15.34 -4.63 3.88
CA LEU A 124 14.53 -3.43 4.20
C LEU A 124 13.85 -3.56 5.58
N GLU A 125 14.53 -3.12 6.63
CA GLU A 125 14.12 -3.36 8.01
C GLU A 125 12.83 -2.63 8.41
N ASN A 126 12.61 -1.41 7.91
CA ASN A 126 11.51 -0.53 8.32
C ASN A 126 10.37 -0.43 7.29
N PHE A 127 10.26 -1.43 6.41
CA PHE A 127 9.25 -1.48 5.37
C PHE A 127 8.27 -2.63 5.59
N ALA A 128 7.00 -2.35 5.27
CA ALA A 128 6.00 -3.37 5.00
C ALA A 128 5.98 -3.70 3.49
N TYR A 129 5.38 -4.83 3.14
CA TYR A 129 5.27 -5.35 1.78
C TYR A 129 3.79 -5.50 1.44
N SER A 130 3.33 -4.68 0.51
CA SER A 130 1.99 -4.77 -0.04
C SER A 130 1.94 -5.87 -1.08
N ILE A 131 1.08 -6.86 -0.85
CA ILE A 131 0.88 -7.99 -1.74
C ILE A 131 -0.46 -7.82 -2.44
N SER A 132 -0.46 -8.11 -3.73
CA SER A 132 -1.62 -8.19 -4.62
C SER A 132 -1.83 -9.63 -5.08
N HIS A 133 -2.97 -9.93 -5.70
CA HIS A 133 -3.18 -11.21 -6.41
C HIS A 133 -2.07 -11.52 -7.39
N ASP A 134 -1.68 -10.52 -8.16
CA ASP A 134 -0.66 -10.67 -9.19
C ASP A 134 0.73 -10.87 -8.63
N SER A 135 1.09 -10.20 -7.53
CA SER A 135 2.43 -10.33 -6.97
C SER A 135 2.59 -11.58 -6.13
N LEU A 136 1.53 -12.10 -5.49
CA LEU A 136 1.60 -13.32 -4.68
C LEU A 136 2.18 -14.52 -5.44
N LYS A 137 1.91 -14.63 -6.76
CA LYS A 137 2.41 -15.74 -7.60
C LYS A 137 3.93 -15.79 -7.72
N ASP A 138 4.59 -14.65 -7.51
CA ASP A 138 6.06 -14.53 -7.56
C ASP A 138 6.70 -14.87 -6.19
N TRP A 139 5.91 -14.92 -5.11
CA TRP A 139 6.41 -15.28 -3.79
C TRP A 139 6.67 -16.78 -3.68
N THR A 140 7.86 -17.12 -3.18
CA THR A 140 8.11 -18.49 -2.72
C THR A 140 7.37 -18.75 -1.41
N LYS A 141 6.91 -20.00 -1.21
CA LYS A 141 6.29 -20.43 0.06
C LYS A 141 7.19 -20.11 1.26
N LYS A 142 8.50 -20.34 1.13
CA LYS A 142 9.47 -20.01 2.17
C LYS A 142 9.52 -18.50 2.42
N GLY A 143 9.63 -17.69 1.37
CA GLY A 143 9.69 -16.24 1.49
C GLY A 143 8.48 -15.65 2.22
N ILE A 144 7.26 -16.08 1.87
CA ILE A 144 6.05 -15.56 2.54
C ILE A 144 5.91 -16.06 3.98
N THR A 145 6.39 -17.28 4.27
CA THR A 145 6.35 -17.85 5.63
C THR A 145 7.38 -17.21 6.56
N ASP A 146 8.56 -16.88 6.04
CA ASP A 146 9.66 -16.31 6.83
C ASP A 146 9.47 -14.81 7.11
N VAL A 147 8.60 -14.12 6.34
CA VAL A 147 8.26 -12.72 6.62
C VAL A 147 7.41 -12.61 7.88
N ASP A 148 7.73 -11.61 8.69
CA ASP A 148 6.84 -11.17 9.75
C ASP A 148 5.50 -10.75 9.15
N PHE A 149 4.44 -11.49 9.45
CA PHE A 149 3.09 -11.22 8.94
C PHE A 149 2.59 -9.81 9.28
N ASN A 150 3.13 -9.16 10.32
CA ASN A 150 2.81 -7.76 10.62
C ASN A 150 3.32 -6.80 9.54
N LYS A 151 4.23 -7.25 8.67
CA LYS A 151 4.71 -6.50 7.51
C LYS A 151 3.96 -6.84 6.23
N LEU A 152 3.01 -7.77 6.23
CA LEU A 152 2.24 -8.14 5.03
C LEU A 152 1.00 -7.26 4.93
N ALA A 153 1.02 -6.30 4.01
CA ALA A 153 -0.12 -5.45 3.69
C ALA A 153 -0.88 -6.00 2.46
N LEU A 154 -2.15 -5.62 2.33
CA LEU A 154 -3.02 -6.06 1.24
C LEU A 154 -3.22 -4.94 0.21
N GLN A 155 -3.32 -5.32 -1.05
CA GLN A 155 -3.57 -4.41 -2.17
C GLN A 155 -4.52 -5.07 -3.16
N SER A 156 -5.65 -4.40 -3.41
CA SER A 156 -6.69 -4.90 -4.31
C SER A 156 -6.33 -4.71 -5.78
N ASN A 157 -5.70 -3.59 -6.14
CA ASN A 157 -5.65 -3.10 -7.51
C ASN A 157 -7.05 -2.91 -8.14
N TYR A 158 -8.09 -2.71 -7.33
CA TYR A 158 -9.46 -2.50 -7.80
C TYR A 158 -9.49 -1.41 -8.89
N PRO A 159 -10.18 -1.65 -10.02
CA PRO A 159 -11.18 -2.69 -10.27
C PRO A 159 -10.64 -3.99 -10.91
N ASP A 160 -9.32 -4.18 -11.01
CA ASP A 160 -8.77 -5.40 -11.61
C ASP A 160 -9.17 -6.66 -10.82
N PHE A 161 -9.20 -6.53 -9.49
CA PHE A 161 -9.70 -7.54 -8.56
C PHE A 161 -10.70 -6.89 -7.62
N SER A 162 -11.82 -7.59 -7.40
CA SER A 162 -12.87 -7.20 -6.46
C SER A 162 -12.40 -7.30 -5.00
N TYR A 163 -13.19 -6.73 -4.08
CA TYR A 163 -12.93 -6.86 -2.65
C TYR A 163 -13.23 -8.28 -2.14
N ASP A 164 -14.17 -9.00 -2.74
CA ASP A 164 -14.34 -10.44 -2.47
C ASP A 164 -13.08 -11.21 -2.85
N GLU A 165 -12.48 -10.91 -4.01
CA GLU A 165 -11.21 -11.51 -4.39
C GLU A 165 -10.09 -11.11 -3.42
N LEU A 166 -10.05 -9.87 -2.92
CA LEU A 166 -9.07 -9.45 -1.91
C LEU A 166 -9.14 -10.31 -0.64
N ILE A 167 -10.36 -10.55 -0.14
CA ILE A 167 -10.59 -11.24 1.14
C ILE A 167 -10.61 -12.76 0.96
N ASP A 168 -11.54 -13.28 0.14
CA ASP A 168 -11.75 -14.72 -0.02
C ASP A 168 -10.73 -15.38 -0.94
N GLY A 169 -10.03 -14.58 -1.75
CA GLY A 169 -8.96 -15.02 -2.63
C GLY A 169 -7.58 -14.77 -2.02
N LEU A 170 -7.12 -13.50 -2.04
CA LEU A 170 -5.73 -13.17 -1.71
C LEU A 170 -5.41 -13.46 -0.25
N LEU A 171 -6.19 -12.91 0.68
CA LEU A 171 -5.95 -13.07 2.11
C LEU A 171 -6.02 -14.54 2.53
N LYS A 172 -6.99 -15.29 2.00
CA LYS A 172 -7.10 -16.74 2.19
C LYS A 172 -5.88 -17.50 1.66
N ASN A 173 -5.41 -17.18 0.45
CA ASN A 173 -4.22 -17.81 -0.11
C ASN A 173 -2.96 -17.55 0.74
N ILE A 174 -2.79 -16.33 1.27
CA ILE A 174 -1.70 -16.01 2.20
C ILE A 174 -1.86 -16.81 3.50
N SER A 175 -3.07 -16.89 4.04
CA SER A 175 -3.41 -17.69 5.22
C SER A 175 -3.02 -19.16 5.04
N ASP A 176 -3.42 -19.77 3.92
CA ASP A 176 -3.14 -21.17 3.60
C ASP A 176 -1.65 -21.44 3.42
N LEU A 177 -0.91 -20.50 2.80
CA LEU A 177 0.54 -20.62 2.60
C LEU A 177 1.32 -20.53 3.91
N THR A 178 0.87 -19.69 4.84
CA THR A 178 1.57 -19.36 6.09
C THR A 178 1.04 -20.11 7.31
N PHE A 179 -0.09 -20.81 7.18
CA PHE A 179 -0.86 -21.42 8.27
C PHE A 179 -1.22 -20.41 9.38
N ARG A 180 -1.51 -19.16 9.00
CA ARG A 180 -1.92 -18.09 9.90
C ARG A 180 -3.37 -17.72 9.64
N ALA A 181 -4.12 -17.40 10.69
CA ALA A 181 -5.49 -16.93 10.52
C ALA A 181 -5.55 -15.62 9.72
N GLU A 182 -6.45 -15.56 8.75
CA GLU A 182 -6.72 -14.40 7.88
C GLU A 182 -6.85 -13.10 8.68
N GLN A 183 -7.62 -13.10 9.77
CA GLN A 183 -7.80 -11.94 10.63
C GLN A 183 -6.48 -11.43 11.25
N THR A 184 -5.55 -12.34 11.54
CA THR A 184 -4.25 -11.98 12.13
C THR A 184 -3.36 -11.31 11.08
N ILE A 185 -3.35 -11.82 9.84
CA ILE A 185 -2.61 -11.23 8.71
C ILE A 185 -3.18 -9.84 8.42
N ALA A 186 -4.49 -9.75 8.20
CA ALA A 186 -5.18 -8.50 7.87
C ALA A 186 -4.98 -7.43 8.94
N ALA A 187 -5.15 -7.77 10.22
CA ALA A 187 -4.98 -6.82 11.31
C ALA A 187 -3.52 -6.41 11.54
N GLY A 188 -2.58 -7.36 11.44
CA GLY A 188 -1.15 -7.11 11.65
C GLY A 188 -0.58 -6.14 10.62
N GLY A 189 -0.73 -6.47 9.34
CA GLY A 189 -0.32 -5.63 8.23
C GLY A 189 -0.94 -4.24 8.26
N THR A 190 -2.27 -4.20 8.39
CA THR A 190 -3.02 -2.93 8.45
C THR A 190 -2.54 -2.05 9.58
N ARG A 191 -2.37 -2.60 10.79
CA ARG A 191 -1.89 -1.83 11.94
C ARG A 191 -0.50 -1.27 11.71
N THR A 192 0.42 -2.05 11.14
CA THR A 192 1.77 -1.59 10.83
C THR A 192 1.74 -0.45 9.84
N VAL A 193 1.00 -0.60 8.72
CA VAL A 193 0.89 0.45 7.71
C VAL A 193 0.25 1.72 8.27
N LEU A 194 -0.84 1.60 9.02
CA LEU A 194 -1.50 2.77 9.61
C LEU A 194 -0.59 3.52 10.58
N LYS A 195 0.25 2.81 11.35
CA LYS A 195 1.28 3.45 12.18
C LYS A 195 2.36 4.12 11.35
N THR A 196 2.83 3.44 10.30
CA THR A 196 3.82 3.99 9.37
C THR A 196 3.32 5.30 8.79
N PHE A 197 2.07 5.35 8.34
CA PHE A 197 1.39 6.51 7.74
C PHE A 197 0.78 7.49 8.74
N GLU A 198 0.98 7.30 10.05
CA GLU A 198 0.46 8.19 11.10
C GLU A 198 -1.07 8.37 11.08
N LEU A 199 -1.78 7.36 10.56
CA LEU A 199 -3.24 7.28 10.51
C LEU A 199 -3.84 6.63 11.76
N LEU A 200 -3.02 5.96 12.58
CA LEU A 200 -3.40 5.41 13.88
C LEU A 200 -2.78 6.28 14.98
N GLN A 201 -3.61 7.07 15.68
CA GLN A 201 -3.21 7.88 16.84
C GLN A 201 -3.33 7.08 18.14
#